data_AF-A0A962VWH7-F1
#
_entry.id   AF-A0A962VWH7-F1
#
_cell.length_a   1.000
_cell.length_b   1.000
_cell.length_c   1.000
_cell.angle_alpha   90.00
_cell.angle_beta   90.00
_cell.angle_gamma   90.00
#
_symmetry.space_group_name_H-M   'P 1'
#
loop_
_entity.id
_entity.type
_entity.pdbx_description
1 polymer ?
#
loop_
_entity_poly.entity_id
_entity_poly.type
_entity_poly.pdbx_seq_one_letter_code
_entity_poly.pdbx_strand_id
1 'polypeptide(L)' 'ICQDRRFLARWMPELEAWFHYRNLDVSTVKELGRRWYPERIKGFNKSSTHLALQDIRDSIEELRFYRERLFVAAPDGP' A
#
# COMPACT_ATOMS: atom_id res chain seq x y z
N ILE A 1 5.54 -5.36 -3.20
CA ILE A 1 6.66 -4.40 -3.20
C ILE A 1 8.04 -5.04 -3.20
N CYS A 2 8.39 -5.94 -2.26
CA CYS A 2 9.74 -6.54 -2.28
C CYS A 2 10.04 -7.29 -3.60
N GLN A 3 9.02 -7.90 -4.22
CA GLN A 3 9.10 -8.48 -5.56
C GLN A 3 9.42 -7.44 -6.64
N ASP A 4 8.64 -6.35 -6.69
CA ASP A 4 8.78 -5.29 -7.70
C ASP A 4 10.16 -4.63 -7.62
N ARG A 5 10.61 -4.32 -6.39
CA ARG A 5 11.91 -3.68 -6.17
C ARG A 5 13.09 -4.59 -6.55
N ARG A 6 12.98 -5.90 -6.32
CA ARG A 6 14.00 -6.87 -6.78
C ARG A 6 14.07 -6.93 -8.30
N PHE A 7 12.93 -6.80 -8.98
CA PHE A 7 12.89 -6.76 -10.43
C PHE A 7 13.55 -5.48 -10.97
N LEU A 8 13.21 -4.32 -10.40
CA LEU A 8 13.83 -3.04 -10.76
C LEU A 8 15.33 -3.03 -10.50
N ALA A 9 15.80 -3.49 -9.33
CA ALA A 9 17.23 -3.54 -9.01
C ALA A 9 18.03 -4.42 -9.99
N ARG A 10 17.42 -5.49 -10.52
CA ARG A 10 18.08 -6.41 -11.45
C ARG A 10 18.06 -5.91 -12.89
N TRP A 11 16.95 -5.33 -13.33
CA TRP A 11 16.71 -5.06 -14.76
C TRP A 11 16.67 -3.58 -15.11
N MET A 12 16.46 -2.70 -14.13
CA MET A 12 16.31 -1.25 -14.29
C MET A 12 16.99 -0.47 -13.16
N PRO A 13 18.33 -0.62 -12.97
CA PRO A 13 19.05 -0.07 -11.82
C PRO A 13 19.04 1.47 -11.78
N GLU A 14 19.10 2.15 -12.93
CA GLU A 14 19.01 3.62 -12.98
C GLU A 14 17.67 4.11 -12.45
N LEU A 15 16.57 3.44 -12.82
CA LEU A 15 15.24 3.78 -12.34
C LEU A 15 15.09 3.48 -10.83
N GLU A 16 15.66 2.37 -10.35
CA GLU A 16 15.65 2.03 -8.92
C GLU A 16 16.37 3.09 -8.08
N ALA A 17 17.51 3.61 -8.56
CA ALA A 17 18.29 4.63 -7.89
C ALA A 17 17.56 5.98 -7.75
N TRP A 18 16.59 6.27 -8.62
CA TRP A 18 15.72 7.44 -8.48
C TRP A 18 14.71 7.31 -7.32
N PHE A 19 14.34 6.09 -6.93
CA PHE A 19 13.44 5.87 -5.80
C PHE A 19 14.20 5.86 -4.47
N HIS A 20 13.59 6.45 -3.45
CA HIS A 20 14.15 6.35 -2.09
C HIS A 20 14.19 4.90 -1.59
N TYR A 21 15.11 4.57 -0.69
CA TYR A 21 15.29 3.19 -0.16
C TYR A 21 14.08 2.67 0.63
N ARG A 22 13.24 3.58 1.15
CA ARG A 22 12.06 3.22 1.94
C ARG A 22 10.91 2.79 1.03
N ASN A 23 10.20 1.78 1.49
CA ASN A 23 9.01 1.25 0.85
C ASN A 23 7.80 1.47 1.76
N LEU A 24 6.65 1.82 1.18
CA LEU A 24 5.39 1.87 1.89
C LEU A 24 4.51 0.71 1.41
N ASP A 25 4.41 -0.33 2.22
CA ASP A 25 3.70 -1.57 1.85
C ASP A 25 2.28 -1.61 2.42
N VAL A 26 1.30 -1.44 1.53
CA VAL A 26 -0.13 -1.49 1.87
C VAL A 26 -0.53 -2.85 2.44
N SER A 27 0.12 -3.94 2.02
CA SER A 27 -0.15 -5.29 2.53
C SER A 27 0.26 -5.43 4.00
N THR A 28 1.29 -4.70 4.44
CA THR A 28 1.66 -4.67 5.86
C THR A 28 0.54 -4.04 6.69
N VAL A 29 0.00 -2.91 6.23
CA VAL A 29 -1.12 -2.23 6.90
C VAL A 29 -2.36 -3.12 6.94
N LYS A 30 -2.65 -3.83 5.84
CA LYS A 30 -3.75 -4.81 5.78
C LYS A 30 -3.62 -5.91 6.83
N GLU A 31 -2.44 -6.52 6.93
CA GLU A 31 -2.19 -7.61 7.87
C GLU A 31 -2.23 -7.13 9.34
N LEU A 32 -1.77 -5.90 9.62
CA LEU A 32 -1.92 -5.27 10.93
C LEU A 32 -3.40 -4.99 11.24
N GLY A 33 -4.13 -4.38 10.30
CA GLY A 33 -5.55 -4.10 10.45
C GLY A 33 -6.39 -5.36 10.67
N ARG A 34 -6.05 -6.47 10.01
CA ARG A 34 -6.72 -7.77 10.18
C ARG A 34 -6.53 -8.34 11.59
N ARG A 35 -5.37 -8.14 12.21
CA ARG A 35 -5.05 -8.68 13.55
C ARG A 35 -5.54 -7.77 14.66
N TRP A 36 -5.43 -6.45 14.49
CA TRP A 36 -5.74 -5.49 15.56
C TRP A 36 -7.19 -5.02 15.52
N TYR A 37 -7.76 -4.85 14.32
CA TYR A 37 -9.09 -4.28 14.13
C TYR A 37 -9.88 -5.00 13.03
N PRO A 38 -10.13 -6.32 13.16
CA PRO A 38 -10.77 -7.12 12.13
C PRO A 38 -12.12 -6.56 11.67
N GLU A 39 -12.91 -6.00 12.59
CA GLU A 39 -14.22 -5.41 12.28
C GLU A 39 -14.13 -4.13 11.45
N ARG A 40 -13.05 -3.34 11.61
CA ARG A 40 -12.88 -2.07 10.88
C ARG A 40 -12.44 -2.29 9.44
N ILE A 41 -11.72 -3.36 9.17
CA ILE A 41 -11.19 -3.66 7.83
C ILE A 41 -12.16 -4.47 6.96
N LYS A 42 -13.30 -4.91 7.48
CA LYS A 42 -14.34 -5.61 6.70
C LYS A 42 -14.89 -4.70 5.60
N GLY A 43 -15.00 -5.24 4.40
CA GLY A 43 -15.71 -4.60 3.27
C GLY A 43 -14.84 -4.04 2.14
N PHE A 44 -13.51 -4.08 2.23
CA PHE A 44 -12.67 -3.69 1.09
C PHE A 44 -12.49 -4.86 0.12
N ASN A 45 -13.07 -4.75 -1.08
CA ASN A 45 -12.91 -5.71 -2.18
C ASN A 45 -12.09 -5.08 -3.30
N LYS A 46 -10.98 -5.72 -3.67
CA LYS A 46 -10.18 -5.32 -4.84
C LYS A 46 -10.83 -5.82 -6.12
N SER A 47 -10.79 -4.99 -7.16
CA SER A 47 -11.19 -5.37 -8.51
C SER A 47 -9.98 -5.92 -9.25
N SER A 48 -9.70 -7.21 -9.07
CA SER A 48 -8.53 -7.88 -9.66
C SER A 48 -8.69 -8.06 -11.18
N THR A 49 -8.34 -7.04 -11.94
CA THR A 49 -8.38 -7.06 -13.42
C THR A 49 -7.02 -7.33 -14.07
N HIS A 50 -6.00 -7.69 -13.27
CA HIS A 50 -4.65 -8.09 -13.74
C HIS A 50 -3.92 -7.06 -14.61
N LEU A 51 -4.31 -5.78 -14.52
CA LEU A 51 -3.64 -4.67 -15.19
C LEU A 51 -2.82 -3.88 -14.18
N ALA A 52 -1.55 -3.62 -14.49
CA ALA A 52 -0.64 -2.91 -13.60
C ALA A 52 -1.17 -1.54 -13.16
N LEU A 53 -1.80 -0.78 -14.07
CA LEU A 53 -2.40 0.51 -13.75
C LEU A 53 -3.58 0.38 -12.78
N GLN A 54 -4.40 -0.66 -12.94
CA GLN A 54 -5.53 -0.88 -12.05
C GLN A 54 -5.05 -1.35 -10.68
N ASP A 55 -4.04 -2.22 -10.62
CA ASP A 55 -3.44 -2.66 -9.35
C ASP A 55 -2.86 -1.49 -8.54
N ILE A 56 -2.27 -0.50 -9.21
CA ILE A 56 -1.80 0.75 -8.56
C ILE A 56 -2.99 1.53 -7.98
N ARG A 57 -4.05 1.73 -8.77
CA ARG A 57 -5.25 2.45 -8.33
C ARG A 57 -5.93 1.76 -7.15
N ASP A 58 -6.12 0.45 -7.23
CA ASP A 58 -6.70 -0.35 -6.16
C ASP A 58 -5.86 -0.29 -4.88
N SER A 59 -4.54 -0.26 -5.00
CA SER A 59 -3.64 -0.15 -3.83
C SER A 59 -3.69 1.25 -3.19
N ILE A 60 -3.87 2.30 -3.98
CA ILE A 60 -4.07 3.67 -3.48
C ILE A 60 -5.39 3.77 -2.73
N GLU A 61 -6.47 3.24 -3.30
CA GLU A 61 -7.79 3.23 -2.66
C GLU A 61 -7.81 2.37 -1.40
N GLU A 62 -7.11 1.23 -1.40
CA GLU A 62 -6.94 0.38 -0.21
C GLU A 62 -6.26 1.15 0.92
N LEU A 63 -5.19 1.91 0.60
CA LEU A 63 -4.49 2.71 1.59
C LEU A 63 -5.33 3.89 2.11
N ARG A 64 -6.14 4.55 1.25
CA ARG A 64 -7.09 5.58 1.68
C ARG A 64 -8.09 5.02 2.67
N PHE A 65 -8.68 3.87 2.37
CA PHE A 65 -9.60 3.17 3.24
C PHE A 65 -8.98 2.82 4.59
N TYR A 66 -7.72 2.33 4.61
CA TYR A 66 -7.02 2.06 5.87
C TYR A 66 -6.68 3.32 6.64
N ARG A 67 -6.29 4.41 5.96
CA ARG A 67 -6.00 5.70 6.59
C ARG A 67 -7.20 6.21 7.40
N GLU A 68 -8.40 6.13 6.85
CA GLU A 68 -9.62 6.62 7.51
C GLU A 68 -10.06 5.75 8.69
N ARG A 69 -9.78 4.44 8.65
CA ARG A 69 -10.33 3.47 9.62
C ARG A 69 -9.36 3.02 10.71
N LEU A 70 -8.07 2.99 10.40
CA LEU A 70 -7.02 2.45 11.27
C LEU A 70 -6.11 3.52 11.88
N PHE A 71 -5.89 4.64 11.18
CA PHE A 71 -5.01 5.70 11.66
C PHE A 71 -5.82 6.81 12.30
N VAL A 72 -5.27 7.39 13.36
CA VAL A 72 -5.83 8.59 13.97
C VAL A 72 -5.61 9.75 12.99
N ALA A 73 -6.60 10.65 12.86
CA ALA A 73 -6.38 11.90 12.17
C ALA A 73 -5.13 12.57 12.75
N ALA A 74 -4.30 13.17 11.90
CA ALA A 74 -3.23 14.01 12.41
C ALA A 74 -3.89 15.02 13.36
N PRO A 75 -3.36 15.22 14.57
CA PRO A 75 -3.84 16.31 15.40
C PRO A 75 -3.79 17.57 14.54
N ASP A 76 -4.84 18.40 14.62
CA ASP A 76 -4.82 19.72 14.01
C ASP A 76 -3.50 20.37 14.46
N GLY A 77 -2.58 20.51 13.51
CA GLY A 77 -1.27 21.08 13.79
C GLY A 77 -1.42 22.53 14.27
N PRO A 78 -0.39 23.09 14.93
CA PRO A 78 -0.43 24.50 15.33
C PRO A 78 -0.72 25.44 14.15
#